data_AF-A0A1J3D7X7-F1
#
_entry.id   AF-A0A1J3D7X7-F1
#
_cell.length_a   1.000
_cell.length_b   1.000
_cell.length_c   1.000
_cell.angle_alpha   90.00
_cell.angle_beta   90.00
_cell.angle_gamma   90.00
#
_symmetry.space_group_name_H-M   'P 1'
#
loop_
_entity.id
_entity.type
_entity.pdbx_description
1 polymer ?
#
loop_
_entity_poly.entity_id
_entity_poly.type
_entity_poly.pdbx_seq_one_letter_code
_entity_poly.pdbx_strand_id
1 'polypeptide(L)'
;YAKSKTIPRLFDGFDPCLDDYAKEFYNRADVQKSLHATDGVHLKNWTICNTDILDHWNWTDSKPSVLPIYKKLIAGGFRVWVYSGDTDGRVPVLATRYCINK
;
A
#
# COMPACT_ATOMS: atom_id res chain seq x y z
N TYR A 1 -37.46 -30.08 -8.47
CA TYR A 1 -36.40 -29.12 -8.87
C TYR A 1 -35.51 -28.84 -7.67
N ALA A 2 -34.39 -29.56 -7.55
CA ALA A 2 -33.42 -29.31 -6.49
C ALA A 2 -32.63 -28.04 -6.81
N LYS A 3 -32.69 -27.03 -5.93
CA LYS A 3 -31.83 -25.84 -6.03
C LYS A 3 -30.40 -26.27 -5.69
N SER A 4 -29.53 -26.22 -6.68
CA SER A 4 -28.09 -26.43 -6.52
C SER A 4 -27.55 -25.46 -5.45
N LYS A 5 -26.99 -25.98 -4.36
CA LYS A 5 -26.24 -25.22 -3.36
C LYS A 5 -24.79 -25.00 -3.83
N THR A 6 -24.60 -24.49 -5.05
CA THR A 6 -23.27 -24.06 -5.46
C THR A 6 -23.05 -22.66 -4.89
N ILE A 7 -22.30 -22.57 -3.79
CA ILE A 7 -21.70 -21.31 -3.36
C ILE A 7 -20.86 -20.82 -4.54
N PRO A 8 -21.10 -19.63 -5.11
CA PRO A 8 -20.19 -19.08 -6.11
C PRO A 8 -18.82 -19.06 -5.46
N ARG A 9 -17.77 -19.55 -6.12
CA ARG A 9 -16.40 -19.39 -5.60
C ARG A 9 -16.10 -17.89 -5.57
N LEU A 10 -16.47 -17.25 -4.47
CA LEU A 10 -16.14 -15.88 -4.16
C LEU A 10 -14.66 -15.95 -3.75
N PHE A 11 -13.79 -15.58 -4.70
CA PHE A 11 -12.37 -15.30 -4.53
C PHE A 11 -11.66 -16.05 -3.40
N ASP A 12 -11.01 -17.17 -3.73
CA ASP A 12 -9.87 -17.85 -3.05
C ASP A 12 -9.35 -17.32 -1.67
N GLY A 13 -10.24 -17.02 -0.71
CA GLY A 13 -9.89 -16.40 0.57
C GLY A 13 -9.49 -14.91 0.52
N PHE A 14 -9.69 -14.19 -0.59
CA PHE A 14 -9.42 -12.74 -0.65
C PHE A 14 -10.57 -11.94 -0.06
N ASP A 15 -10.25 -11.14 0.96
CA ASP A 15 -11.19 -10.23 1.62
C ASP A 15 -10.83 -8.78 1.28
N PRO A 16 -11.72 -7.99 0.65
CA PRO A 16 -11.43 -6.59 0.36
C PRO A 16 -11.43 -5.69 1.62
N CYS A 17 -11.90 -6.19 2.77
CA CYS A 17 -12.06 -5.42 4.01
C CYS A 17 -10.85 -5.53 4.97
N LEU A 18 -9.71 -6.07 4.52
CA LEU A 18 -8.52 -6.28 5.36
C LEU A 18 -8.02 -5.00 6.06
N ASP A 19 -8.21 -3.85 5.41
CA ASP A 19 -7.89 -2.53 5.94
C ASP A 19 -8.65 -2.22 7.24
N ASP A 20 -9.93 -2.59 7.33
CA ASP A 20 -10.73 -2.38 8.53
C ASP A 20 -10.23 -3.25 9.70
N TYR A 21 -9.83 -4.49 9.41
CA TYR A 21 -9.27 -5.39 10.43
C TYR A 21 -7.94 -4.88 10.98
N ALA A 22 -7.08 -4.35 10.10
CA ALA A 22 -5.83 -3.71 10.53
C ALA A 22 -6.13 -2.49 11.42
N LYS A 23 -7.10 -1.65 11.02
CA LYS A 23 -7.50 -0.48 11.79
C LYS A 23 -8.04 -0.85 13.17
N GLU A 24 -8.87 -1.86 13.27
CA GLU A 24 -9.35 -2.35 14.57
C GLU A 24 -8.19 -2.87 15.43
N PHE A 25 -7.32 -3.71 14.85
CA PHE A 25 -6.19 -4.31 15.56
C PHE A 25 -5.24 -3.26 16.14
N TYR A 26 -4.79 -2.30 15.31
CA TYR A 26 -3.82 -1.28 15.74
C TYR A 26 -4.40 -0.22 16.69
N ASN A 27 -5.72 -0.13 16.83
CA ASN A 27 -6.37 0.76 17.80
C ASN A 27 -6.68 0.10 19.15
N ARG A 28 -6.37 -1.19 19.33
CA ARG A 28 -6.49 -1.85 20.62
C ARG A 28 -5.45 -1.36 21.62
N ALA A 29 -5.86 -1.18 22.87
CA ALA A 29 -5.01 -0.70 23.95
C ALA A 29 -3.81 -1.60 24.23
N ASP A 30 -4.03 -2.91 24.28
CA ASP A 30 -3.00 -3.90 24.52
C ASP A 30 -2.00 -3.99 23.37
N VAL A 31 -2.46 -3.85 22.13
CA VAL A 31 -1.61 -3.79 20.94
C VAL A 31 -0.74 -2.54 20.96
N GLN A 32 -1.32 -1.35 21.18
CA GLN A 32 -0.53 -0.11 21.22
C GLN A 32 0.50 -0.10 22.35
N LYS A 33 0.15 -0.65 23.52
CA LYS A 33 1.08 -0.84 24.63
C LYS A 33 2.22 -1.80 24.27
N SER A 34 1.89 -2.93 23.63
CA SER A 34 2.87 -3.96 23.26
C SER A 34 3.83 -3.48 22.17
N LEU A 35 3.38 -2.60 21.28
CA LEU A 35 4.22 -1.97 20.25
C LEU A 35 4.94 -0.71 20.75
N HIS A 36 4.76 -0.32 22.02
CA HIS A 36 5.27 0.92 22.59
C HIS A 36 4.84 2.19 21.82
N ALA A 37 3.68 2.14 21.16
CA ALA A 37 3.09 3.31 20.52
C ALA A 37 2.42 4.24 21.55
N THR A 38 1.84 3.66 22.60
CA THR A 38 1.24 4.37 23.75
C THR A 38 1.46 3.56 25.05
N ASP A 39 0.96 4.07 26.18
CA ASP A 39 0.99 3.39 27.48
C ASP A 39 -0.17 2.39 27.68
N GLY A 40 -1.06 2.25 26.69
CA GLY A 40 -2.28 1.44 26.78
C GLY A 40 -3.45 2.12 27.51
N VAL A 41 -3.31 3.39 27.88
CA VAL A 41 -4.36 4.20 28.50
C VAL A 41 -4.66 5.43 27.63
N HIS A 42 -3.63 6.15 27.21
CA HIS A 42 -3.71 7.32 26.34
C HIS A 42 -3.55 6.91 24.87
N LEU A 43 -4.61 6.29 24.34
CA LEU A 43 -4.59 5.72 23.00
C LEU A 43 -4.48 6.77 21.90
N LYS A 44 -3.88 6.39 20.79
CA LYS A 44 -3.86 7.18 19.55
C LYS A 44 -4.84 6.59 18.55
N ASN A 45 -5.45 7.46 17.75
CA ASN A 45 -6.26 7.03 16.61
C ASN A 45 -5.33 6.70 15.45
N TRP A 46 -5.01 5.42 15.29
CA TRP A 46 -4.24 4.93 14.15
C TRP A 46 -5.14 4.82 12.92
N THR A 47 -4.67 5.31 11.78
CA THR A 47 -5.32 5.18 10.47
C THR A 47 -4.30 4.71 9.43
N ILE A 48 -4.78 4.04 8.39
CA ILE A 48 -3.93 3.53 7.30
C ILE A 48 -3.22 4.67 6.56
N CYS A 49 -3.98 5.73 6.29
CA CYS A 49 -3.49 6.95 5.67
C CYS A 49 -3.98 8.16 6.47
N ASN A 50 -3.22 9.25 6.42
CA ASN A 50 -3.65 10.56 6.90
C ASN A 50 -4.14 11.39 5.70
N THR A 51 -5.45 11.57 5.59
CA THR A 51 -6.09 12.31 4.49
C THR A 51 -5.79 13.80 4.57
N ASP A 52 -5.71 14.39 5.77
CA ASP A 52 -5.42 15.81 5.94
C ASP A 52 -4.04 16.16 5.36
N ILE A 53 -3.04 15.29 5.56
CA ILE A 53 -1.74 15.45 4.92
C ILE A 53 -1.91 15.37 3.41
N LEU A 54 -2.59 14.36 2.87
CA LEU A 54 -2.79 14.21 1.43
C LEU A 54 -3.50 15.41 0.77
N ASP A 55 -4.54 15.93 1.40
CA ASP A 55 -5.39 17.00 0.87
C ASP A 55 -4.73 18.37 0.99
N HIS A 56 -3.89 18.57 2.01
CA HIS A 56 -3.16 19.81 2.24
C HIS A 56 -1.70 19.75 1.77
N TRP A 57 -1.24 18.61 1.27
CA TRP A 57 0.10 18.49 0.71
C TRP A 57 0.20 19.28 -0.59
N ASN A 58 1.03 20.31 -0.58
CA ASN A 58 1.38 21.02 -1.79
C ASN A 58 2.41 20.20 -2.57
N TRP A 59 1.97 19.51 -3.62
CA TRP A 59 2.78 18.65 -4.50
C TRP A 59 3.84 19.40 -5.34
N THR A 60 4.22 20.62 -4.95
CA THR A 60 5.19 21.44 -5.67
C THR A 60 6.59 20.83 -5.73
N ASP A 61 6.95 19.99 -4.77
CA ASP A 61 8.22 19.24 -4.78
C ASP A 61 8.04 17.81 -5.30
N SER A 62 7.40 17.66 -6.47
CA SER A 62 7.32 16.40 -7.19
C SER A 62 8.08 16.49 -8.51
N LYS A 63 9.11 15.66 -8.69
CA LYS A 63 9.86 15.59 -9.94
C LYS A 63 9.10 14.73 -10.96
N PRO A 64 9.10 15.11 -12.25
CA PRO A 64 8.40 14.35 -13.29
C PRO A 64 9.04 12.99 -13.60
N SER A 65 10.27 12.75 -13.13
CA SER A 65 10.95 11.47 -13.31
C SER A 65 11.98 11.21 -12.22
N VAL A 66 12.06 9.93 -11.82
CA VAL A 66 13.11 9.40 -10.93
C VAL A 66 14.25 8.72 -11.69
N LEU A 67 14.17 8.59 -13.03
CA LEU A 67 15.19 7.90 -13.83
C LEU A 67 16.62 8.42 -13.64
N PRO A 68 16.88 9.73 -13.47
CA PRO A 68 18.23 10.21 -13.17
C PRO A 68 18.83 9.59 -11.90
N ILE A 69 18.00 9.34 -10.87
CA ILE A 69 18.41 8.70 -9.62
C ILE A 69 18.75 7.23 -9.87
N TYR A 70 17.91 6.50 -10.62
CA TYR A 70 18.18 5.11 -11.00
C TYR A 70 19.51 4.97 -11.75
N LYS A 71 19.77 5.85 -12.72
CA LYS A 71 21.05 5.87 -13.46
C LYS A 71 22.25 6.07 -12.54
N LYS A 72 22.15 6.97 -11.57
CA LYS A 72 23.20 7.22 -10.57
C LYS A 72 23.46 6.00 -9.67
N LEU A 73 22.39 5.34 -9.21
CA LEU A 73 22.49 4.15 -8.37
C LEU A 73 23.11 2.97 -9.14
N ILE A 74 22.68 2.73 -10.38
CA ILE A 74 23.24 1.67 -11.22
C ILE A 74 24.73 1.93 -11.49
N ALA A 75 25.11 3.17 -11.83
CA ALA A 75 26.51 3.55 -12.01
C ALA A 75 27.35 3.39 -10.72
N GLY A 76 26.72 3.52 -9.55
CA GLY A 76 27.33 3.25 -8.25
C GLY A 76 27.44 1.77 -7.89
N GLY A 77 27.02 0.85 -8.77
CA GLY A 77 27.08 -0.60 -8.52
C GLY A 77 25.92 -1.16 -7.71
N PHE A 78 24.86 -0.38 -7.45
CA PHE A 78 23.69 -0.86 -6.74
C PHE A 78 22.82 -1.73 -7.66
N ARG A 79 22.39 -2.89 -7.13
CA ARG A 79 21.38 -3.73 -7.78
C ARG A 79 19.99 -3.17 -7.50
N VAL A 80 19.23 -2.89 -8.56
CA VAL A 80 17.89 -2.32 -8.45
C VAL A 80 16.86 -3.27 -9.06
N TRP A 81 15.82 -3.61 -8.31
CA TRP A 81 14.73 -4.47 -8.74
C TRP A 81 13.44 -3.66 -8.81
N VAL A 82 12.69 -3.80 -9.90
CA VAL A 82 11.37 -3.18 -10.08
C VAL A 82 10.37 -4.28 -10.37
N TYR A 83 9.26 -4.30 -9.63
CA TYR A 83 8.18 -5.26 -9.80
C TYR A 83 6.84 -4.50 -9.94
N SER A 84 5.87 -5.11 -10.62
CA SER A 84 4.54 -4.52 -10.83
C SER A 84 3.52 -5.65 -11.03
N GLY A 85 2.37 -5.55 -10.35
CA GLY A 85 1.25 -6.46 -10.53
C GLY A 85 0.51 -6.14 -11.82
N ASP A 86 0.24 -7.15 -12.65
CA ASP A 86 -0.31 -6.99 -14.00
C ASP A 86 -1.80 -6.60 -14.05
N THR A 87 -2.51 -6.75 -12.93
CA THR A 87 -3.90 -6.32 -12.79
C THR A 87 -4.08 -4.98 -12.06
N ASP A 88 -3.00 -4.28 -11.68
CA ASP A 88 -3.12 -2.95 -11.06
C ASP A 88 -3.51 -1.87 -12.09
N GLY A 89 -4.62 -1.17 -11.82
CA GLY A 89 -5.10 -0.05 -12.61
C GLY A 89 -4.58 1.32 -12.17
N ARG A 90 -4.02 1.46 -10.96
CA ARG A 90 -3.50 2.75 -10.45
C ARG A 90 -2.12 3.07 -11.03
N VAL A 91 -1.20 2.11 -11.01
CA VAL A 91 0.13 2.22 -11.64
C VAL A 91 0.40 0.96 -12.48
N PRO A 92 -0.07 0.93 -13.74
CA PRO A 92 -0.08 -0.31 -14.53
C PRO A 92 1.31 -0.75 -14.96
N VAL A 93 1.47 -2.06 -15.20
CA VAL A 93 2.71 -2.67 -15.74
C VAL A 93 3.19 -1.94 -17.00
N LEU A 94 2.28 -1.52 -17.88
CA LEU A 94 2.62 -0.78 -19.09
C LEU A 94 3.34 0.52 -18.78
N ALA A 95 2.87 1.31 -17.81
CA ALA A 95 3.52 2.55 -17.41
C ALA A 95 4.95 2.29 -16.90
N THR A 96 5.12 1.28 -16.04
CA THR A 96 6.43 0.88 -15.53
C THR A 96 7.38 0.46 -16.65
N ARG A 97 6.92 -0.37 -17.60
CA ARG A 97 7.72 -0.81 -18.76
C ARG A 97 8.14 0.37 -19.65
N TYR A 98 7.24 1.30 -19.93
CA TYR A 98 7.56 2.49 -20.72
C TYR A 98 8.55 3.43 -20.01
N CYS A 99 8.46 3.55 -18.69
CA CYS A 99 9.41 4.34 -17.91
C CYS A 99 10.83 3.75 -17.97
N ILE A 100 10.98 2.43 -17.89
CA ILE A 100 12.29 1.76 -17.83
C ILE A 100 12.92 1.62 -19.22
N ASN A 101 12.12 1.39 -20.26
CA ASN A 101 12.61 1.21 -21.63
C ASN A 101 12.89 2.53 -22.37
N LYS A 102 13.09 3.62 -21.62
CA LYS A 102 13.26 4.99 -22.15
C LYS A 102 14.71 5.41 -22.26
#